data_AF-A0A1G8U8V1-F1
#
_entry.id   AF-A0A1G8U8V1-F1
#
_cell.length_a   1.000
_cell.length_b   1.000
_cell.length_c   1.000
_cell.angle_alpha   90.00
_cell.angle_beta   90.00
_cell.angle_gamma   90.00
#
_symmetry.space_group_name_H-M   'P 1'
#
loop_
_entity.id
_entity.type
_entity.pdbx_description
1 polymer ?
#
loop_
_entity_poly.entity_id
_entity_poly.type
_entity_poly.pdbx_seq_one_letter_code
_entity_poly.pdbx_strand_id
1 'polypeptide(L)'
;MTRSSDLDLADPAVVAHAVALDNPGAADEIRANAPDGVHRIIEVSLSGNADLDAAVVANDGIIAACGTRADRTELPFWPLLFANVTVRLFGSDDFPAAAKRAAARGGSR
;
A
#
# COMPACT_ATOMS: atom_id res chain seq x y z
N MET A 1 1.19 7.93 -4.53
CA MET A 1 1.74 8.15 -3.18
C MET A 1 1.01 9.38 -2.66
N THR A 2 0.21 9.23 -1.61
CA THR A 2 -0.59 10.32 -1.04
C THR A 2 0.35 11.31 -0.38
N ARG A 3 0.34 12.57 -0.83
CA ARG A 3 1.07 13.67 -0.22
C ARG A 3 0.15 14.51 0.65
N SER A 4 0.73 15.40 1.45
CA SER A 4 -0.03 16.34 2.27
C SER A 4 -1.02 17.18 1.45
N SER A 5 -0.65 17.53 0.21
CA SER A 5 -1.51 18.24 -0.75
C SER A 5 -2.72 17.44 -1.24
N ASP A 6 -2.70 16.12 -1.06
CA ASP A 6 -3.69 15.21 -1.64
C ASP A 6 -4.74 14.77 -0.59
N LEU A 7 -4.55 15.14 0.68
CA LEU A 7 -5.43 14.70 1.78
C LEU A 7 -6.88 15.14 1.57
N ASP A 8 -7.09 16.36 1.08
CA ASP A 8 -8.43 16.89 0.80
C ASP A 8 -9.15 16.18 -0.36
N LEU A 9 -8.43 15.35 -1.14
CA LEU A 9 -9.00 14.54 -2.22
C LEU A 9 -9.55 13.20 -1.71
N ALA A 10 -9.24 12.80 -0.48
CA ALA A 10 -9.74 11.56 0.09
C ALA A 10 -11.21 11.71 0.50
N ASP A 11 -12.09 10.90 -0.10
CA ASP A 11 -13.49 10.83 0.32
C ASP A 11 -13.60 10.13 1.68
N PRO A 12 -14.00 10.83 2.76
CA PRO A 12 -14.09 10.22 4.10
C PRO A 12 -15.20 9.16 4.20
N ALA A 13 -16.12 9.10 3.24
CA ALA A 13 -17.12 8.03 3.17
C ALA A 13 -16.53 6.69 2.71
N VAL A 14 -15.37 6.71 2.05
CA VAL A 14 -14.69 5.53 1.50
C VAL A 14 -13.38 5.25 2.25
N VAL A 15 -12.66 6.30 2.63
CA VAL A 15 -11.38 6.23 3.32
C VAL A 15 -11.59 6.66 4.78
N ALA A 16 -11.49 5.71 5.71
CA ALA A 16 -11.64 6.00 7.13
C ALA A 16 -10.53 6.93 7.65
N HIS A 17 -9.29 6.73 7.18
CA HIS A 17 -8.12 7.51 7.58
C HIS A 17 -7.19 7.70 6.38
N ALA A 18 -6.87 8.95 6.07
CA ALA A 18 -5.90 9.32 5.04
C ALA A 18 -4.62 9.84 5.69
N VAL A 19 -3.49 9.21 5.39
CA VAL A 19 -2.17 9.59 5.91
C VAL A 19 -1.31 10.10 4.76
N ALA A 20 -0.67 11.24 4.98
CA ALA A 20 0.27 11.83 4.04
C ALA A 20 1.64 11.15 4.18
N LEU A 21 2.16 10.58 3.10
CA LEU A 21 3.40 9.80 3.12
C LEU A 21 4.67 10.65 2.97
N ASP A 22 4.53 11.95 2.70
CA ASP A 22 5.62 12.94 2.78
C ASP A 22 5.84 13.45 4.22
N ASN A 23 5.00 13.04 5.17
CA ASN A 23 5.20 13.27 6.60
C ASN A 23 6.16 12.21 7.17
N PRO A 24 7.28 12.61 7.83
CA PRO A 24 8.18 11.66 8.49
C PRO A 24 7.52 10.82 9.60
N GLY A 25 6.39 11.26 10.15
CA GLY A 25 5.60 10.53 11.14
C GLY A 25 4.54 9.58 10.57
N ALA A 26 4.51 9.35 9.25
CA ALA A 26 3.45 8.55 8.61
C ALA A 26 3.31 7.14 9.19
N ALA A 27 4.43 6.47 9.53
CA ALA A 27 4.39 5.14 10.14
C ALA A 27 3.68 5.14 11.50
N ASP A 28 3.96 6.13 12.35
CA ASP A 28 3.34 6.27 13.67
C ASP A 28 1.85 6.59 13.54
N GLU A 29 1.47 7.44 12.59
CA GLU A 29 0.08 7.78 12.32
C GLU A 29 -0.72 6.58 11.81
N ILE A 30 -0.14 5.76 10.93
CA ILE A 30 -0.75 4.50 10.49
C ILE A 30 -0.93 3.56 11.69
N ARG A 31 0.11 3.39 12.52
CA ARG A 31 0.04 2.52 13.71
C ARG A 31 -0.93 3.00 14.77
N ALA A 32 -1.15 4.31 14.91
CA ALA A 32 -2.18 4.84 15.80
C ALA A 32 -3.59 4.35 15.42
N ASN A 33 -3.83 4.09 14.14
CA ASN A 33 -5.08 3.55 13.61
C ASN A 33 -5.06 2.02 13.46
N ALA A 34 -3.88 1.39 13.47
CA ALA A 34 -3.67 -0.04 13.37
C ALA A 34 -2.60 -0.50 14.39
N PRO A 35 -2.92 -0.55 15.70
CA PRO A 35 -1.94 -0.80 16.75
C PRO A 35 -1.29 -2.18 16.67
N ASP A 36 -2.00 -3.17 16.14
CA ASP A 36 -1.49 -4.53 15.89
C ASP A 36 -0.78 -4.67 14.52
N GLY A 37 -0.65 -3.57 13.78
CA GLY A 37 -0.11 -3.52 12.44
C GLY A 37 -1.14 -3.74 11.33
N VAL A 38 -0.71 -3.48 10.10
CA VAL A 38 -1.52 -3.59 8.89
C VAL A 38 -1.37 -5.00 8.32
N HIS A 39 -2.47 -5.76 8.33
CA HIS A 39 -2.47 -7.16 7.89
C HIS A 39 -2.45 -7.30 6.35
N ARG A 40 -2.91 -6.28 5.63
CA ARG A 40 -2.98 -6.27 4.16
C ARG A 40 -2.65 -4.89 3.63
N ILE A 41 -1.61 -4.82 2.81
CA ILE A 41 -1.16 -3.60 2.13
C ILE A 41 -1.37 -3.79 0.63
N ILE A 42 -2.02 -2.83 -0.02
CA ILE A 42 -2.11 -2.75 -1.48
C ILE A 42 -1.09 -1.71 -1.94
N GLU A 43 -0.02 -2.17 -2.57
CA GLU A 43 1.16 -1.35 -2.85
C GLU A 43 1.33 -1.05 -4.35
N VAL A 44 1.46 0.23 -4.69
CA VAL A 44 1.46 0.72 -6.09
C VAL A 44 2.79 1.33 -6.53
N SER A 45 3.75 1.45 -5.61
CA SER A 45 5.04 2.12 -5.73
C SER A 45 6.07 1.46 -4.80
N LEU A 46 6.22 0.13 -4.88
CA LEU A 46 6.96 -0.69 -3.91
C LEU A 46 8.38 -0.18 -3.65
N SER A 47 9.13 0.24 -4.68
CA SER A 47 10.48 0.80 -4.52
C SER A 47 10.56 2.08 -3.70
N GLY A 48 9.46 2.83 -3.57
CA GLY A 48 9.41 4.06 -2.79
C GLY A 48 8.85 3.88 -1.38
N ASN A 49 8.12 2.79 -1.13
CA ASN A 49 7.35 2.59 0.10
C ASN A 49 7.79 1.37 0.91
N ALA A 50 8.68 0.51 0.41
CA ALA A 50 9.01 -0.76 1.06
C ALA A 50 9.42 -0.63 2.54
N ASP A 51 10.15 0.43 2.90
CA ASP A 51 10.54 0.69 4.29
C ASP A 51 9.35 1.08 5.17
N LEU A 52 8.43 1.90 4.64
CA LEU A 52 7.19 2.25 5.32
C LEU A 52 6.30 1.02 5.49
N ASP A 53 6.14 0.23 4.42
CA ASP A 53 5.33 -0.99 4.44
C ASP A 53 5.86 -1.96 5.50
N ALA A 54 7.18 -2.16 5.55
CA ALA A 54 7.82 -2.97 6.58
C ALA A 54 7.67 -2.39 7.99
N ALA A 55 7.62 -1.07 8.13
CA ALA A 55 7.42 -0.40 9.41
C ALA A 55 5.98 -0.53 9.92
N VAL A 56 4.98 -0.78 9.07
CA VAL A 56 3.57 -0.81 9.49
C VAL A 56 2.90 -2.17 9.37
N VAL A 57 3.47 -3.11 8.60
CA VAL A 57 2.89 -4.44 8.39
C VAL A 57 2.83 -5.24 9.69
N ALA A 58 1.72 -5.96 9.89
CA ALA A 58 1.56 -6.91 11.00
C ALA A 58 2.38 -8.19 10.75
N ASN A 59 2.62 -8.97 11.81
CA ASN A 59 3.11 -10.34 11.67
C ASN A 59 2.15 -11.15 10.78
N ASP A 60 2.71 -12.03 9.94
CA ASP A 60 1.99 -12.84 8.96
C ASP A 60 1.24 -12.01 7.88
N GLY A 61 1.57 -10.72 7.75
CA GLY A 61 0.91 -9.79 6.84
C GLY A 61 1.21 -10.04 5.36
N ILE A 62 0.36 -9.48 4.50
CA ILE A 62 0.50 -9.55 3.04
C ILE A 62 0.70 -8.15 2.45
N ILE A 63 1.77 -7.99 1.68
CA ILE A 63 1.98 -6.83 0.80
C ILE A 63 1.66 -7.29 -0.63
N ALA A 64 0.53 -6.85 -1.15
CA ALA A 64 0.12 -7.12 -2.53
C ALA A 64 0.57 -5.96 -3.41
N ALA A 65 1.65 -6.15 -4.17
CA ALA A 65 2.28 -5.10 -4.96
C ALA A 65 1.97 -5.24 -6.46
N CYS A 66 1.59 -4.13 -7.09
CA CYS A 66 1.31 -4.06 -8.53
C CYS A 66 2.12 -3.00 -9.28
N GLY A 67 3.07 -2.33 -8.61
CA GLY A 67 3.87 -1.28 -9.23
C GLY A 67 5.17 -1.00 -8.50
N THR A 68 6.17 -0.61 -9.27
CA THR A 68 7.48 -0.14 -8.80
C THR A 68 8.03 0.88 -9.78
N ARG A 69 8.92 1.78 -9.32
CA ARG A 69 9.59 2.78 -10.17
C ARG A 69 11.03 2.41 -10.50
N ALA A 70 11.57 1.39 -9.85
CA ALA A 70 12.94 0.95 -10.03
C ALA A 70 13.00 -0.34 -10.86
N ASP A 71 13.96 -0.41 -11.81
CA ASP A 71 14.23 -1.61 -12.61
C ASP A 71 14.53 -2.84 -11.73
N ARG A 72 15.19 -2.59 -10.59
CA ARG A 72 15.41 -3.56 -9.52
C ARG A 72 14.84 -2.99 -8.23
N THR A 73 13.80 -3.64 -7.72
CA THR A 73 13.15 -3.23 -6.48
C THR A 73 13.84 -3.89 -5.30
N GLU A 74 14.45 -3.08 -4.45
CA GLU A 74 15.05 -3.53 -3.19
C GLU A 74 13.96 -3.66 -2.12
N LEU A 75 14.14 -4.63 -1.23
CA LEU A 75 13.21 -4.91 -0.13
C LEU A 75 13.96 -4.98 1.19
N PRO A 76 13.38 -4.48 2.30
CA PRO A 76 13.94 -4.62 3.63
C PRO A 76 13.82 -6.07 4.12
N PHE A 77 14.78 -6.89 3.71
CA PHE A 77 14.74 -8.35 3.88
C PHE A 77 14.53 -8.77 5.34
N TRP A 78 15.34 -8.24 6.27
CA TRP A 78 15.29 -8.66 7.67
C TRP A 78 13.99 -8.28 8.38
N PRO A 79 13.49 -7.03 8.30
CA PRO A 79 12.17 -6.68 8.83
C PRO A 79 11.05 -7.59 8.31
N LEU A 80 10.99 -7.81 7.00
CA LEU A 80 9.95 -8.65 6.39
C LEU A 80 10.06 -10.12 6.81
N LEU A 81 11.29 -10.65 6.90
CA LEU A 81 11.54 -12.01 7.33
C LEU A 81 11.10 -12.23 8.78
N PHE A 82 11.42 -11.31 9.70
CA PHE A 82 11.05 -11.46 11.11
C PHE A 82 9.54 -11.30 11.35
N ALA A 83 8.84 -10.55 10.50
CA ALA A 83 7.39 -10.43 10.55
C ALA A 83 6.67 -11.53 9.74
N ASN A 84 7.37 -12.53 9.18
CA ASN A 84 6.79 -13.58 8.34
C ASN A 84 5.89 -13.06 7.21
N VAL A 85 6.34 -11.99 6.53
CA VAL A 85 5.52 -11.28 5.54
C VAL A 85 5.51 -12.01 4.20
N THR A 86 4.34 -12.08 3.57
CA THR A 86 4.20 -12.47 2.17
C THR A 86 4.18 -11.24 1.27
N VAL A 87 5.16 -11.13 0.36
CA VAL A 87 5.10 -10.17 -0.75
C VAL A 87 4.53 -10.86 -1.99
N ARG A 88 3.33 -10.44 -2.41
CA ARG A 88 2.63 -10.99 -3.57
C ARG A 88 2.66 -9.97 -4.71
N LEU A 89 3.33 -10.35 -5.80
CA LEU A 89 3.34 -9.55 -7.03
C LEU A 89 2.15 -9.95 -7.90
N PHE A 90 1.44 -8.98 -8.48
CA PHE A 90 0.39 -9.24 -9.46
C PHE A 90 0.36 -8.17 -10.56
N GLY A 91 0.18 -8.61 -11.80
CA GLY A 91 -0.03 -7.72 -12.93
C GLY A 91 -1.51 -7.48 -13.17
N SER A 92 -1.87 -6.27 -13.60
CA SER A 92 -3.25 -5.99 -14.02
C SER A 92 -3.67 -6.83 -15.23
N ASP A 93 -2.71 -7.36 -15.99
CA ASP A 93 -2.98 -8.20 -17.16
C ASP A 93 -3.73 -9.48 -16.83
N ASP A 94 -3.51 -10.02 -15.63
CA ASP A 94 -4.15 -11.25 -15.13
C ASP A 94 -5.60 -11.03 -14.67
N PHE A 95 -6.09 -9.79 -14.66
CA PHE A 95 -7.48 -9.53 -14.30
C PHE A 95 -8.43 -10.00 -15.42
N PRO A 96 -9.52 -10.72 -15.07
CA PRO A 96 -10.55 -11.07 -16.04
C PRO A 96 -11.04 -9.82 -16.78
N ALA A 97 -11.27 -9.92 -18.09
CA ALA A 97 -11.71 -8.79 -18.89
C ALA A 97 -13.01 -8.15 -18.36
N ALA A 98 -13.85 -8.92 -17.67
CA ALA A 98 -15.03 -8.41 -16.97
C ALA A 98 -14.67 -7.47 -15.79
N ALA A 99 -13.64 -7.79 -15.01
CA ALA A 99 -13.15 -6.95 -13.92
C ALA A 99 -12.53 -5.65 -14.44
N LYS A 100 -11.74 -5.71 -15.52
CA LYS A 100 -11.18 -4.52 -16.20
C LYS A 100 -12.29 -3.57 -16.67
N ARG A 101 -13.36 -4.12 -17.28
CA ARG A 101 -14.53 -3.34 -17.73
C ARG A 101 -15.34 -2.74 -16.58
N ALA A 102 -15.45 -3.45 -15.46
CA ALA A 102 -16.15 -2.93 -14.27
C ALA A 102 -15.38 -1.74 -13.65
N ALA A 103 -14.06 -1.83 -13.54
CA ALA A 103 -13.20 -0.75 -13.04
C ALA A 103 -13.30 0.51 -13.93
N ALA A 104 -13.26 0.36 -15.26
CA ALA A 104 -13.40 1.48 -16.20
C ALA A 104 -14.76 2.21 -16.08
N ARG A 105 -15.83 1.49 -15.75
CA ARG A 105 -17.16 2.08 -15.53
C ARG A 105 -17.29 2.78 -14.18
N GLY A 106 -16.54 2.35 -13.17
CA GLY A 106 -16.53 2.94 -11.83
C GLY A 106 -15.72 4.24 -11.73
N GLY A 107 -14.72 4.46 -12.60
CA GLY A 107 -13.84 5.64 -12.60
C GLY A 107 -14.38 6.87 -13.35
N SER A 108 -15.66 6.91 -13.72
CA SER A 108 -16.30 8.05 -14.41
C SER A 108 -17.23 8.85 -13.51
N ARG A 109 -16.94 8.94 -12.20
CA ARG A 109 -17.65 9.83 -11.27
C ARG A 109 -16.73 10.91 -10.76
#